data_AF-A0A7J5B821-F1
#
_entry.id   AF-A0A7J5B821-F1
#
_cell.length_a   1.000
_cell.length_b   1.000
_cell.length_c   1.000
_cell.angle_alpha   90.00
_cell.angle_beta   90.00
_cell.angle_gamma   90.00
#
_symmetry.space_group_name_H-M   'P 1'
#
loop_
_entity.id
_entity.type
_entity.pdbx_description
1 polymer ?
#
loop_
_entity_poly.entity_id
_entity_poly.type
_entity_poly.pdbx_seq_one_letter_code
_entity_poly.pdbx_strand_id
1 'polypeptide(L)'
;MTINIVLLAGMVILYACGIYLLLERSFTRIILGVLLAGNATNLLIFITSGKYGEAPIIGEDGVVKDTYSDPLPQAFILTAIVISFATLAFMLALLYRSWRLVRVDTVEDDEDSVSLRHTDPEADDEVFEEGEGPDTEFGTAAEAAVPDALTIDELEEDPQPRTGETRQVKHEDENRKGQTQ
;
A
#
# COMPACT_ATOMS: atom_id res chain seq x y z
N MET A 1 27.82 8.37 17.53
CA MET A 1 27.50 7.08 16.88
C MET A 1 28.44 6.91 15.72
N THR A 2 29.24 5.85 15.69
CA THR A 2 30.14 5.56 14.57
C THR A 2 29.40 4.64 13.60
N ILE A 3 29.05 5.14 12.42
CA ILE A 3 28.43 4.33 11.37
C ILE A 3 29.52 3.44 10.77
N ASN A 4 29.24 2.14 10.66
CA ASN A 4 30.17 1.21 10.04
C ASN A 4 30.09 1.35 8.51
N ILE A 5 31.12 1.98 7.93
CA ILE A 5 31.20 2.26 6.49
C ILE A 5 31.16 0.97 5.65
N VAL A 6 31.69 -0.15 6.17
CA VAL A 6 31.68 -1.43 5.45
C VAL A 6 30.25 -1.95 5.30
N LEU A 7 29.46 -1.90 6.37
CA LEU A 7 28.05 -2.32 6.32
C LEU A 7 27.23 -1.42 5.40
N LEU A 8 27.49 -0.11 5.46
CA LEU A 8 26.81 0.86 4.60
C LEU A 8 27.16 0.65 3.12
N ALA A 9 28.44 0.46 2.80
CA ALA A 9 28.87 0.13 1.44
C ALA A 9 28.25 -1.19 0.95
N GLY A 10 28.22 -2.22 1.81
CA GLY A 10 27.56 -3.48 1.52
C GLY A 10 26.07 -3.28 1.16
N MET A 11 25.32 -2.59 2.02
CA MET A 11 23.90 -2.27 1.77
C MET A 11 23.69 -1.57 0.43
N VAL A 12 24.48 -0.53 0.12
CA VAL A 12 24.36 0.23 -1.14
C VAL A 12 24.65 -0.66 -2.36
N ILE A 13 25.70 -1.49 -2.30
CA ILE A 13 26.05 -2.41 -3.40
C ILE A 13 24.95 -3.45 -3.61
N LEU A 14 24.39 -4.00 -2.52
CA LEU A 14 23.29 -4.96 -2.60
C LEU A 14 22.03 -4.33 -3.21
N TYR A 15 21.68 -3.09 -2.82
CA TYR A 15 20.57 -2.37 -3.46
C TYR A 15 20.85 -2.08 -4.94
N ALA A 16 22.05 -1.60 -5.27
CA ALA A 16 22.41 -1.28 -6.65
C ALA A 16 22.33 -2.53 -7.56
N CYS A 17 22.90 -3.64 -7.10
CA CYS A 17 22.83 -4.92 -7.82
C CYS A 17 21.41 -5.47 -7.86
N GLY A 18 20.67 -5.41 -6.75
CA GLY A 18 19.27 -5.86 -6.69
C GLY A 18 18.36 -5.10 -7.65
N ILE A 19 18.43 -3.77 -7.65
CA ILE A 19 17.66 -2.91 -8.57
C ILE A 19 18.08 -3.15 -10.01
N TYR A 20 19.38 -3.28 -10.28
CA TYR A 20 19.87 -3.60 -11.63
C TYR A 20 19.28 -4.91 -12.16
N LEU A 21 19.25 -5.96 -11.33
CA LEU A 21 18.67 -7.25 -11.71
C LEU A 21 17.13 -7.22 -11.84
N LEU A 22 16.45 -6.35 -11.09
CA LEU A 22 14.99 -6.16 -11.21
C LEU A 22 14.59 -5.52 -12.54
N LEU A 23 15.47 -4.71 -13.14
CA LEU A 23 15.24 -4.08 -14.44
C LEU A 23 15.48 -5.03 -15.62
N GLU A 24 15.86 -6.27 -15.35
CA GLU A 24 16.17 -7.22 -16.40
C GLU A 24 14.94 -8.00 -16.90
N ARG A 25 15.02 -8.50 -18.14
CA ARG A 25 13.92 -9.26 -18.75
C ARG A 25 13.85 -10.73 -18.33
N SER A 26 14.83 -11.27 -17.61
CA SER A 26 14.83 -12.68 -17.21
C SER A 26 14.14 -12.84 -15.85
N PHE A 27 13.13 -13.71 -15.77
CA PHE A 27 12.42 -13.99 -14.51
C PHE A 27 13.36 -14.49 -13.42
N THR A 28 14.31 -15.35 -13.78
CA THR A 28 15.35 -15.81 -12.85
C THR A 28 16.16 -14.64 -12.28
N ARG A 29 16.52 -13.65 -13.11
CA ARG A 29 17.30 -12.47 -12.71
C ARG A 29 16.46 -11.52 -11.85
N ILE A 30 15.17 -11.36 -12.14
CA ILE A 30 14.22 -10.63 -11.29
C ILE A 30 14.14 -11.27 -9.88
N ILE A 31 14.03 -12.60 -9.78
CA ILE A 31 13.99 -13.30 -8.48
C ILE A 31 15.27 -13.06 -7.67
N LEU A 32 16.43 -13.15 -8.33
CA LEU A 32 17.70 -12.80 -7.70
C LEU A 32 17.75 -11.33 -7.26
N GLY A 33 17.17 -10.42 -8.06
CA GLY A 33 17.03 -9.01 -7.71
C GLY A 33 16.23 -8.79 -6.43
N VAL A 34 15.06 -9.43 -6.31
CA VAL A 34 14.22 -9.40 -5.09
C VAL A 34 14.98 -9.97 -3.89
N LEU A 35 15.70 -11.09 -4.06
CA LEU A 35 16.52 -11.69 -3.02
C LEU A 35 17.61 -10.72 -2.52
N LEU A 36 18.34 -10.07 -3.43
CA LEU A 36 19.39 -9.12 -3.07
C LEU A 36 18.81 -7.87 -2.38
N ALA A 37 17.71 -7.32 -2.90
CA ALA A 37 17.03 -6.17 -2.30
C ALA A 37 16.47 -6.49 -0.90
N GLY A 38 15.96 -7.70 -0.69
CA GLY A 38 15.50 -8.17 0.63
C GLY A 38 16.65 -8.23 1.65
N ASN A 39 17.81 -8.76 1.24
CA ASN A 39 19.01 -8.75 2.08
C ASN A 39 19.52 -7.33 2.36
N ALA A 40 19.46 -6.43 1.37
CA ALA A 40 19.81 -5.01 1.55
C ALA A 40 18.88 -4.32 2.55
N THR A 41 17.58 -4.63 2.52
CA THR A 41 16.58 -4.11 3.47
C THR A 41 16.84 -4.61 4.89
N ASN A 42 17.23 -5.89 5.05
CA ASN A 42 17.63 -6.41 6.36
C ASN A 42 18.85 -5.67 6.92
N LEU A 43 19.84 -5.37 6.07
CA LEU A 43 20.99 -4.56 6.46
C LEU A 43 20.59 -3.12 6.81
N LEU A 44 19.66 -2.52 6.07
CA LEU A 44 19.15 -1.19 6.35
C LEU A 44 18.58 -1.11 7.77
N ILE A 45 17.69 -2.06 8.14
CA ILE A 45 17.12 -2.14 9.49
C ILE A 45 18.22 -2.33 10.54
N PHE A 46 19.22 -3.16 10.25
CA PHE A 46 20.34 -3.39 11.16
C PHE A 46 21.18 -2.11 11.39
N ILE A 47 21.45 -1.34 10.34
CA ILE A 47 22.24 -0.10 10.42
C ILE A 47 21.46 0.98 11.19
N THR A 48 20.12 1.04 11.04
CA THR A 48 19.28 2.00 11.74
C THR A 48 18.96 1.62 13.20
N SER A 49 19.20 0.36 13.59
CA SER A 49 18.97 -0.21 14.94
C SER A 49 19.75 0.47 16.09
N GLY A 50 20.76 1.28 15.78
CA GLY A 50 21.44 2.09 16.79
C GLY A 50 22.58 1.37 17.51
N LYS A 51 22.60 1.41 18.85
CA LYS A 51 23.76 0.98 19.64
C LYS A 51 23.95 -0.54 19.59
N TYR A 52 25.17 -0.96 19.26
CA TYR A 52 25.61 -2.34 19.37
C TYR A 52 25.86 -2.70 20.84
N GLY A 53 25.20 -3.73 21.32
CA GLY A 53 25.26 -4.21 22.69
C GLY A 53 25.31 -5.74 22.78
N GLU A 54 25.28 -6.28 24.00
CA GLU A 54 25.12 -7.71 24.26
C GLU A 54 23.77 -8.23 23.72
N ALA A 55 23.67 -9.53 23.46
CA ALA A 55 22.41 -10.15 23.05
C ALA A 55 21.33 -9.90 24.13
N PRO A 56 20.09 -9.48 23.75
CA PRO A 56 19.03 -9.15 24.70
C PRO A 56 18.41 -10.43 25.30
N ILE A 57 19.21 -11.17 26.06
CA ILE A 57 18.84 -12.40 26.74
C ILE A 57 19.06 -12.15 28.24
N ILE A 58 17.98 -12.15 29.02
CA ILE A 58 18.05 -11.98 30.46
C ILE A 58 18.56 -13.28 31.06
N GLY A 59 19.66 -13.22 31.82
CA GLY A 59 20.22 -14.35 32.55
C GLY A 59 19.43 -14.67 33.82
N GLU A 60 19.88 -15.68 34.58
CA GLU A 60 19.27 -16.09 35.86
C GLU A 60 19.31 -14.98 36.92
N ASP A 61 20.20 -14.00 36.76
CA ASP A 61 20.32 -12.81 37.60
C ASP A 61 19.18 -11.80 37.41
N GLY A 62 18.38 -11.91 36.34
CA GLY A 62 17.18 -11.09 36.11
C GLY A 62 17.47 -9.60 35.86
N VAL A 63 18.75 -9.21 35.72
CA VAL A 63 19.15 -7.82 35.58
C VAL A 63 19.18 -7.42 34.10
N VAL A 64 18.40 -6.40 33.75
CA VAL A 64 18.49 -5.73 32.45
C VAL A 64 19.73 -4.85 32.46
N LYS A 65 20.72 -5.18 31.63
CA LYS A 65 21.93 -4.37 31.47
C LYS A 65 21.67 -3.28 30.44
N ASP A 66 22.14 -2.06 30.72
CA ASP A 66 22.18 -0.94 29.74
C ASP A 66 23.06 -1.25 28.52
N THR A 67 23.84 -2.33 28.58
CA THR A 67 24.67 -2.81 27.47
C THR A 67 23.91 -3.69 26.49
N TYR A 68 22.63 -4.04 26.70
CA TYR A 68 21.89 -4.87 25.75
C TYR A 68 21.53 -4.13 24.46
N SER A 69 21.58 -4.85 23.33
CA SER A 69 21.10 -4.36 22.04
C SER A 69 19.57 -4.25 22.04
N ASP A 70 19.02 -3.31 21.25
CA ASP A 70 17.57 -3.18 21.08
C ASP A 70 16.98 -4.46 20.45
N PRO A 71 16.02 -5.15 21.10
CA PRO A 71 15.37 -6.34 20.56
C PRO A 71 14.36 -6.04 19.44
N LEU A 72 13.84 -4.82 19.33
CA LEU A 72 12.79 -4.48 18.39
C LEU A 72 13.25 -4.62 16.92
N PRO A 73 14.39 -4.03 16.49
CA PRO A 73 14.87 -4.22 15.12
C PRO A 73 15.26 -5.66 14.81
N GLN A 74 15.70 -6.44 15.82
CA GLN A 74 16.06 -7.85 15.65
C GLN A 74 14.82 -8.70 15.34
N ALA A 75 13.72 -8.47 16.03
CA ALA A 75 12.45 -9.13 15.75
C ALA A 75 11.94 -8.80 14.34
N PHE A 76 12.04 -7.53 13.92
CA PHE A 76 11.66 -7.12 12.56
C PHE A 76 12.51 -7.78 11.48
N ILE A 77 13.82 -7.91 11.67
CA ILE A 77 14.69 -8.62 10.71
C ILE A 77 14.28 -10.10 10.62
N LEU A 78 13.99 -10.76 11.73
CA LEU A 78 13.54 -12.16 11.71
C LEU A 78 12.23 -12.32 10.93
N THR A 79 11.25 -11.43 11.16
CA THR A 79 9.98 -11.43 10.41
C THR A 79 10.22 -11.16 8.92
N ALA A 80 11.06 -10.19 8.59
CA ALA A 80 11.39 -9.84 7.21
C ALA A 80 12.06 -11.02 6.47
N ILE A 81 12.94 -11.77 7.13
CA ILE A 81 13.58 -12.96 6.56
C ILE A 81 12.53 -14.04 6.23
N VAL A 82 11.58 -14.30 7.12
CA VAL A 82 10.55 -15.33 6.88
C VAL A 82 9.62 -14.94 5.74
N ILE A 83 9.18 -13.67 5.69
CA ILE A 83 8.35 -13.15 4.59
C ILE A 83 9.11 -13.21 3.27
N SER A 84 10.38 -12.78 3.27
CA SER A 84 11.24 -12.85 2.08
C SER A 84 11.42 -14.29 1.60
N PHE A 85 11.64 -15.23 2.52
CA PHE A 85 11.77 -16.64 2.17
C PHE A 85 10.47 -17.21 1.59
N ALA A 86 9.31 -16.91 2.18
CA ALA A 86 8.01 -17.36 1.70
C ALA A 86 7.70 -16.81 0.30
N THR A 87 7.94 -15.52 0.08
CA THR A 87 7.74 -14.85 -1.23
C THR A 87 8.70 -15.39 -2.29
N LEU A 88 9.97 -15.63 -1.94
CA LEU A 88 10.95 -16.25 -2.84
C LEU A 88 10.58 -17.69 -3.20
N ALA A 89 10.16 -18.50 -2.22
CA ALA A 89 9.71 -19.88 -2.47
C ALA A 89 8.48 -19.90 -3.39
N PHE A 90 7.55 -18.96 -3.18
CA PHE A 90 6.38 -18.79 -4.04
C PHE A 90 6.77 -18.37 -5.46
N MET A 91 7.60 -17.33 -5.61
CA MET A 91 8.10 -16.90 -6.92
C MET A 91 8.87 -18.02 -7.63
N LEU A 92 9.67 -18.80 -6.92
CA LEU A 92 10.42 -19.92 -7.49
C LEU A 92 9.48 -21.05 -7.94
N ALA A 93 8.41 -21.32 -7.20
CA ALA A 93 7.36 -22.26 -7.60
C ALA A 93 6.63 -21.80 -8.87
N LEU A 94 6.33 -20.50 -8.98
CA LEU A 94 5.75 -19.90 -10.18
C LEU A 94 6.72 -19.96 -11.37
N LEU A 95 8.00 -19.63 -11.15
CA LEU A 95 9.03 -19.73 -12.18
C LEU A 95 9.16 -21.16 -12.69
N TYR A 96 9.22 -22.14 -11.78
CA TYR A 96 9.25 -23.56 -12.15
C TYR A 96 8.02 -23.95 -12.98
N ARG A 97 6.83 -23.50 -12.56
CA ARG A 97 5.58 -23.75 -13.29
C ARG A 97 5.59 -23.08 -14.67
N SER A 98 6.05 -21.84 -14.77
CA SER A 98 6.18 -21.10 -16.03
C SER A 98 7.16 -21.79 -16.98
N TRP A 99 8.33 -22.18 -16.48
CA TRP A 99 9.35 -22.88 -17.25
C TRP A 99 8.83 -24.21 -17.81
N ARG A 100 7.99 -24.93 -17.05
CA ARG A 100 7.33 -26.16 -17.52
C ARG A 100 6.32 -25.92 -18.64
N LEU A 101 5.68 -24.75 -18.69
CA LEU A 101 4.64 -24.41 -19.67
C LEU A 101 5.20 -23.74 -20.92
N VAL A 102 5.97 -22.67 -20.75
CA VAL A 102 6.42 -21.78 -21.83
C VAL A 102 7.84 -22.13 -22.31
N ARG A 103 8.68 -22.72 -21.44
CA ARG A 103 10.10 -23.05 -21.69
C ARG A 103 10.99 -21.85 -22.09
N VAL A 104 10.52 -20.63 -21.85
CA VAL A 104 11.26 -19.39 -22.07
C VAL A 104 11.31 -18.63 -20.74
N ASP A 105 12.48 -18.12 -20.38
CA ASP A 105 12.73 -17.37 -19.12
C ASP A 105 12.73 -15.85 -19.33
N THR A 106 12.54 -15.40 -20.57
CA THR A 106 12.53 -13.97 -20.95
C THR A 106 11.10 -13.46 -20.99
N VAL A 107 10.88 -12.26 -20.46
CA VAL A 107 9.62 -11.52 -20.57
C VAL A 107 9.48 -10.99 -22.00
N GLU A 108 8.40 -11.35 -22.67
CA GLU A 108 8.05 -10.90 -24.03
C GLU A 108 7.32 -9.56 -23.99
N ASP A 109 7.41 -8.80 -25.09
CA ASP A 109 6.62 -7.58 -25.25
C ASP A 109 5.26 -7.98 -25.84
N ASP A 110 4.17 -7.56 -25.19
CA ASP A 110 2.83 -7.75 -25.74
C ASP A 110 2.62 -6.86 -26.98
N GLU A 111 1.90 -7.35 -27.99
CA GLU A 111 1.65 -6.61 -29.25
C GLU A 111 1.00 -5.23 -29.00
N ASP A 112 0.12 -5.14 -28.01
CA ASP A 112 -0.50 -3.90 -27.57
C ASP A 112 0.51 -2.91 -26.97
N SER A 113 1.57 -3.42 -26.32
CA SER A 113 2.67 -2.58 -25.80
C SER A 113 3.55 -2.05 -26.94
N VAL A 114 3.62 -2.77 -28.06
CA VAL A 114 4.34 -2.35 -29.26
C VAL A 114 3.54 -1.33 -30.06
N SER A 115 2.21 -1.49 -30.17
CA SER A 115 1.35 -0.56 -30.91
C SER A 115 1.34 0.84 -30.29
N LEU A 116 1.35 0.95 -28.95
CA LEU A 116 1.44 2.22 -28.22
C LEU A 116 2.74 3.01 -28.48
N ARG A 117 3.84 2.35 -28.88
CA ARG A 117 5.05 3.09 -29.29
C ARG A 117 4.88 3.85 -30.60
N HIS A 118 3.90 3.46 -31.41
CA HIS A 118 3.62 4.08 -32.70
C HIS A 118 2.49 5.11 -32.63
N THR A 119 1.77 5.20 -31.52
CA THR A 119 0.81 6.29 -31.28
C THR A 119 1.58 7.54 -30.93
N ASP A 120 1.52 8.53 -31.81
CA ASP A 120 2.09 9.87 -31.60
C ASP A 120 1.39 10.54 -30.40
N PRO A 121 2.10 10.91 -29.32
CA PRO A 121 1.49 11.57 -28.17
C PRO A 121 0.88 12.94 -28.51
N GLU A 122 1.18 13.51 -29.69
CA GLU A 122 0.55 14.76 -30.16
C GLU A 122 -0.82 14.55 -30.84
N ALA A 123 -1.26 13.30 -31.05
CA ALA A 123 -2.57 13.02 -31.67
C ALA A 123 -3.74 12.97 -30.66
N ASP A 124 -3.45 13.08 -29.35
CA ASP A 124 -4.45 13.06 -28.27
C ASP A 124 -4.96 14.47 -27.90
N ASP A 125 -4.77 15.46 -28.80
CA ASP A 125 -5.41 16.77 -28.75
C ASP A 125 -6.82 16.76 -29.37
N GLU A 126 -7.41 15.58 -29.64
CA GLU A 126 -8.85 15.50 -29.92
C GLU A 126 -9.63 15.88 -28.66
N VAL A 127 -9.93 17.18 -28.60
CA VAL A 127 -10.91 17.85 -27.75
C VAL A 127 -11.95 16.85 -27.27
N PHE A 128 -11.96 16.62 -25.95
CA PHE A 128 -13.14 16.09 -25.26
C PHE A 128 -14.31 17.01 -25.64
N GLU A 129 -15.12 16.62 -26.63
CA GLU A 129 -16.50 17.08 -26.66
C GLU A 129 -17.12 16.47 -25.41
N GLU A 130 -17.26 17.27 -24.36
CA GLU A 130 -18.23 16.99 -23.30
C GLU A 130 -19.56 16.78 -24.00
N GLY A 131 -19.90 15.52 -24.27
CA GLY A 131 -21.22 15.16 -24.71
C GLY A 131 -22.16 15.62 -23.60
N GLU A 132 -22.98 16.63 -23.88
CA GLU A 132 -24.11 17.03 -23.05
C GLU A 132 -25.09 15.84 -22.97
N GLY A 133 -24.79 14.91 -22.08
CA GLY A 133 -25.58 13.71 -21.84
C GLY A 133 -25.40 13.33 -20.38
N PRO A 134 -26.48 13.15 -19.60
CA PRO A 134 -26.41 13.04 -18.15
C PRO A 134 -25.57 11.84 -17.71
N ASP A 135 -24.61 12.10 -16.82
CA ASP A 135 -23.55 11.21 -16.32
C ASP A 135 -24.05 10.06 -15.43
N THR A 136 -25.35 9.81 -15.38
CA THR A 136 -25.95 8.78 -14.54
C THR A 136 -26.17 7.49 -15.33
N GLU A 137 -25.38 6.46 -15.01
CA GLU A 137 -25.56 5.04 -15.42
C GLU A 137 -26.98 4.51 -15.12
N PHE A 138 -27.71 5.19 -14.23
CA PHE A 138 -29.11 4.95 -13.95
C PHE A 138 -29.93 6.05 -14.60
N GLY A 139 -30.64 5.70 -15.69
CA GLY A 139 -31.49 6.63 -16.41
C GLY A 139 -32.54 7.32 -15.53
N THR A 140 -33.18 8.35 -16.09
CA THR A 140 -34.14 9.29 -15.45
C THR A 140 -35.40 8.68 -14.84
N ALA A 141 -35.51 7.35 -14.79
CA ALA A 141 -36.60 6.63 -14.15
C ALA A 141 -36.55 6.69 -12.60
N ALA A 142 -35.46 7.17 -12.01
CA ALA A 142 -35.33 7.33 -10.55
C ALA A 142 -35.91 8.65 -10.01
N GLU A 143 -36.24 9.62 -10.89
CA GLU A 143 -36.62 11.00 -10.51
C GLU A 143 -38.01 11.11 -9.84
N ALA A 144 -38.83 10.05 -9.87
CA ALA A 144 -40.25 10.13 -9.43
C ALA A 144 -40.57 9.34 -8.15
N ALA A 145 -39.59 9.02 -7.30
CA ALA A 145 -39.82 8.19 -6.11
C ALA A 145 -40.32 8.95 -4.86
N VAL A 146 -40.31 10.29 -4.86
CA VAL A 146 -40.79 11.11 -3.73
C VAL A 146 -41.77 12.17 -4.27
N PRO A 147 -43.07 12.07 -3.95
CA PRO A 147 -44.11 12.89 -4.58
C PRO A 147 -44.10 14.38 -4.22
N ASP A 148 -43.08 14.86 -3.50
CA ASP A 148 -42.98 16.23 -2.98
C ASP A 148 -41.51 16.73 -2.91
N ALA A 149 -40.62 16.14 -3.71
CA ALA A 149 -39.24 16.62 -3.82
C ALA A 149 -39.18 17.75 -4.85
N LEU A 150 -38.64 18.90 -4.44
CA LEU A 150 -38.44 20.04 -5.32
C LEU A 150 -37.46 19.68 -6.44
N THR A 151 -37.82 19.97 -7.68
CA THR A 151 -36.91 19.82 -8.83
C THR A 151 -35.92 20.97 -8.86
N ILE A 152 -34.77 20.77 -9.52
CA ILE A 152 -33.69 21.78 -9.55
C ILE A 152 -34.21 23.10 -10.18
N ASP A 153 -35.15 23.02 -11.12
CA ASP A 153 -35.82 24.18 -11.72
C ASP A 153 -36.66 24.99 -10.71
N GLU A 154 -37.22 24.35 -9.66
CA GLU A 154 -38.00 25.02 -8.61
C GLU A 154 -37.11 25.77 -7.59
N LEU A 155 -35.79 25.54 -7.60
CA LEU A 155 -34.83 26.21 -6.72
C LEU A 155 -34.22 27.48 -7.34
N GLU A 156 -34.43 27.76 -8.63
CA GLU A 156 -33.99 28.99 -9.29
C GLU A 156 -34.97 30.18 -9.11
N GLU A 157 -36.19 29.94 -8.63
CA GLU A 157 -37.15 31.01 -8.33
C GLU A 157 -37.04 31.49 -6.86
N ASP A 158 -36.74 32.79 -6.72
CA ASP A 158 -36.50 33.60 -5.50
C ASP A 158 -36.88 32.96 -4.14
N PRO A 159 -35.93 32.73 -3.21
CA PRO A 159 -36.22 32.06 -1.96
C PRO A 159 -37.01 32.97 -1.01
N GLN A 160 -38.32 32.73 -0.86
CA GLN A 160 -39.08 33.30 0.27
C GLN A 160 -38.64 32.65 1.60
N PRO A 161 -38.28 33.44 2.63
CA PRO A 161 -37.80 32.90 3.89
C PRO A 161 -38.93 32.22 4.67
N ARG A 162 -38.78 30.91 4.90
CA ARG A 162 -39.69 30.11 5.73
C ARG A 162 -39.53 30.52 7.20
N THR A 163 -40.48 31.30 7.72
CA THR A 163 -40.60 31.62 9.16
C THR A 163 -40.69 30.33 9.97
N GLY A 164 -39.70 30.10 10.84
CA GLY A 164 -39.61 28.91 11.68
C GLY A 164 -40.65 28.91 12.79
N GLU A 165 -41.49 27.87 12.84
CA GLU A 165 -42.24 27.51 14.04
C GLU A 165 -41.43 26.49 14.86
N THR A 166 -41.02 26.95 16.04
CA THR A 166 -40.27 26.24 17.08
C THR A 166 -41.03 25.01 17.58
N ARG A 167 -40.54 23.81 17.27
CA ARG A 167 -41.07 22.57 17.88
C ARG A 167 -40.44 22.37 19.26
N GLN A 168 -41.26 22.57 20.29
CA GLN A 168 -40.93 22.33 21.70
C GLN A 168 -40.48 20.87 21.93
N VAL A 169 -39.32 20.69 22.54
CA VAL A 169 -38.83 19.40 23.05
C VAL A 169 -39.32 19.25 24.49
N LYS A 170 -40.22 18.30 24.71
CA LYS A 170 -40.74 17.96 26.04
C LYS A 170 -39.70 17.14 26.82
N HIS A 171 -39.17 17.72 27.89
CA HIS A 171 -38.38 17.04 28.93
C HIS A 171 -39.22 15.98 29.65
N GLU A 172 -38.67 14.78 29.82
CA GLU A 172 -39.05 13.82 30.87
C GLU A 172 -37.75 13.22 31.44
N ASP A 173 -37.28 13.82 32.54
CA ASP A 173 -36.31 13.28 33.49
C ASP A 173 -37.06 12.61 34.62
N GLU A 174 -36.79 11.33 34.89
CA GLU A 174 -36.86 10.62 36.18
C GLU A 174 -36.72 9.11 35.87
N ASN A 175 -35.91 8.29 36.52
CA ASN A 175 -35.38 8.34 37.85
C ASN A 175 -34.19 7.34 37.95
N ARG A 176 -33.15 7.77 38.66
CA ARG A 176 -31.96 7.00 39.02
C ARG A 176 -32.20 6.42 40.42
N LYS A 177 -31.78 5.16 40.64
CA LYS A 177 -31.14 4.59 41.86
C LYS A 177 -31.83 3.36 42.46
N GLY A 178 -30.98 2.40 42.85
CA GLY A 178 -31.23 1.28 43.76
C GLY A 178 -30.68 -0.02 43.17
N GLN A 179 -29.43 -0.41 43.46
CA GLN A 179 -29.08 -1.38 44.52
C GLN A 179 -29.81 -2.73 44.29
N THR A 180 -29.15 -3.89 44.22
CA THR A 180 -28.11 -4.42 45.13
C THR A 180 -27.49 -5.67 44.49
N GLN A 181 -26.31 -6.00 45.01
CA GLN A 181 -25.66 -7.33 45.13
C GLN A 181 -26.54 -8.56 44.87
#